data_AF-A0A1Q1NI74-F1
#
_entry.id   AF-A0A1Q1NI74-F1
#
_cell.length_a   1.000
_cell.length_b   1.000
_cell.length_c   1.000
_cell.angle_alpha   90.00
_cell.angle_beta   90.00
_cell.angle_gamma   90.00
#
_symmetry.space_group_name_H-M   'P 1'
#
loop_
_entity.id
_entity.type
_entity.pdbx_description
1 polymer ?
#
loop_
_entity_poly.entity_id
_entity_poly.type
_entity_poly.pdbx_seq_one_letter_code
_entity_poly.pdbx_strand_id
1 'polypeptide(L)'
;MKEVCGSFKLELAQYREVAAFAQFGSDLDAATQALLNRGARLTEVLKQPQYSPLPIEKQILVLYAAVKGFCDRMPLDRISQYERAMNSRIYPEYSIHKDDPVT
;
A
#
# COMPACT_ATOMS: atom_id res chain seq x y z
N MET A 1 4.26 -9.07 9.29
CA MET A 1 4.61 -8.92 7.86
C MET A 1 3.88 -9.89 6.94
N LYS A 2 3.99 -11.21 7.15
CA LYS A 2 3.46 -12.24 6.23
C LYS A 2 1.96 -12.11 5.92
N GLU A 3 1.15 -11.85 6.94
CA GLU A 3 -0.31 -11.70 6.79
C GLU A 3 -0.69 -10.49 5.93
N VAL A 4 0.00 -9.36 6.12
CA VAL A 4 -0.27 -8.12 5.38
C VAL A 4 0.25 -8.19 3.95
N CYS A 5 1.40 -8.84 3.73
CA CYS A 5 2.01 -8.94 2.40
C CYS A 5 1.38 -10.00 1.49
N GLY A 6 0.68 -11.00 2.05
CA GLY A 6 0.13 -12.12 1.29
C GLY A 6 -0.91 -11.70 0.25
N SER A 7 -1.92 -10.94 0.67
CA SER A 7 -2.95 -10.39 -0.22
C SER A 7 -2.37 -9.35 -1.19
N PHE A 8 -1.45 -8.52 -0.72
CA PHE A 8 -0.84 -7.44 -1.49
C PHE A 8 -0.10 -7.96 -2.74
N LYS A 9 0.63 -9.09 -2.62
CA LYS A 9 1.33 -9.71 -3.75
C LYS A 9 0.37 -10.18 -4.84
N LEU A 10 -0.76 -10.77 -4.46
CA LEU A 10 -1.77 -11.25 -5.39
C LEU A 10 -2.46 -10.10 -6.13
N GLU A 11 -2.86 -9.06 -5.38
CA GLU A 11 -3.51 -7.87 -5.96
C GLU A 11 -2.60 -7.16 -6.98
N LEU A 12 -1.31 -7.01 -6.67
CA LEU A 12 -0.35 -6.42 -7.62
C LEU A 12 -0.09 -7.30 -8.85
N ALA A 13 -0.14 -8.63 -8.71
CA ALA A 13 -0.01 -9.53 -9.86
C ALA A 13 -1.19 -9.37 -10.82
N GLN A 14 -2.42 -9.41 -10.29
CA GLN A 14 -3.64 -9.19 -11.09
C GLN A 14 -3.64 -7.80 -11.74
N TYR A 15 -3.26 -6.76 -10.98
CA TYR A 15 -3.14 -5.41 -11.53
C TYR A 15 -2.20 -5.35 -12.73
N ARG A 16 -1.01 -5.99 -12.66
CA ARG A 16 -0.03 -5.96 -13.75
C ARG A 16 -0.54 -6.65 -15.00
N GLU A 17 -1.20 -7.79 -14.84
CA GLU A 17 -1.81 -8.51 -15.96
C GLU A 17 -2.87 -7.63 -16.64
N VAL A 18 -3.82 -7.11 -15.85
CA VAL A 18 -4.92 -6.30 -16.38
C VAL A 18 -4.46 -4.95 -16.93
N ALA A 19 -3.44 -4.32 -16.33
CA ALA A 19 -2.87 -3.07 -16.84
C ALA A 19 -2.18 -3.25 -18.19
N ALA A 20 -1.56 -4.41 -18.46
CA ALA A 20 -1.00 -4.71 -19.76
C ALA A 20 -2.10 -4.89 -20.82
N PHE A 21 -3.20 -5.58 -20.49
CA PHE A 21 -4.35 -5.74 -21.40
C PHE A 21 -5.11 -4.44 -21.66
N ALA A 22 -5.27 -3.61 -20.63
CA ALA A 22 -5.96 -2.33 -20.71
C ALA A 22 -5.28 -1.32 -21.66
N GLN A 23 -4.01 -1.52 -22.03
CA GLN A 23 -3.34 -0.69 -23.04
C GLN A 23 -3.88 -0.91 -24.45
N PHE A 24 -4.59 -2.01 -24.72
CA PHE A 24 -5.05 -2.39 -26.05
C PHE A 24 -6.57 -2.29 -26.26
N GLY A 25 -7.35 -2.09 -25.20
CA GLY A 25 -8.82 -2.05 -25.26
C GLY A 25 -9.37 -0.64 -25.03
N SER A 26 -10.39 -0.24 -25.78
CA SER A 26 -10.99 1.10 -25.69
C SER A 26 -12.13 1.24 -24.70
N ASP A 27 -12.64 0.14 -24.13
CA ASP A 27 -13.70 0.17 -23.12
C ASP A 27 -13.41 -0.83 -22.00
N LEU A 28 -13.33 -0.33 -20.77
CA LEU A 28 -13.14 -1.11 -19.56
C LEU A 28 -14.40 -1.04 -18.72
N ASP A 29 -14.90 -2.18 -18.30
CA ASP A 29 -16.03 -2.23 -17.37
C ASP A 29 -15.65 -1.65 -16.00
N ALA A 30 -16.67 -1.32 -15.19
CA ALA A 30 -16.46 -0.66 -13.89
C ALA A 30 -15.58 -1.49 -12.94
N ALA A 31 -15.65 -2.82 -13.02
CA ALA A 31 -14.83 -3.73 -12.21
C ALA A 31 -13.35 -3.64 -12.61
N THR A 32 -13.04 -3.65 -13.91
CA THR A 32 -11.67 -3.49 -14.40
C THR A 32 -11.09 -2.12 -14.05
N GLN A 33 -11.88 -1.06 -14.20
CA GLN A 33 -11.46 0.28 -13.80
C GLN A 33 -11.15 0.35 -12.30
N ALA A 34 -11.97 -0.26 -11.45
CA ALA A 34 -11.74 -0.31 -10.01
C ALA A 34 -10.43 -1.06 -9.67
N LEU A 35 -10.17 -2.20 -10.33
CA LEU A 35 -8.94 -2.97 -10.16
C LEU A 35 -7.70 -2.16 -10.56
N LEU A 36 -7.73 -1.50 -11.73
CA LEU A 36 -6.63 -0.66 -12.21
C LEU A 36 -6.37 0.52 -11.28
N ASN A 37 -7.43 1.20 -10.87
CA ASN A 37 -7.36 2.33 -9.95
C ASN A 37 -6.78 1.92 -8.59
N ARG A 38 -7.17 0.76 -8.06
CA ARG A 38 -6.60 0.24 -6.81
C ARG A 38 -5.14 -0.16 -6.99
N GLY A 39 -4.81 -0.93 -8.02
CA GLY A 39 -3.45 -1.39 -8.28
C GLY A 39 -2.45 -0.27 -8.57
N ALA A 40 -2.88 0.82 -9.21
CA ALA A 40 -2.08 2.02 -9.36
C ALA A 40 -1.69 2.64 -8.00
N ARG A 41 -2.64 2.68 -7.04
CA ARG A 41 -2.38 3.21 -5.69
C ARG A 41 -1.50 2.29 -4.87
N LEU A 42 -1.71 0.98 -4.94
CA LEU A 42 -0.83 0.00 -4.31
C LEU A 42 0.61 0.10 -4.84
N THR A 43 0.77 0.42 -6.13
CA THR A 43 2.09 0.64 -6.75
C THR A 43 2.72 1.95 -6.28
N GLU A 44 1.92 3.01 -6.15
CA GLU A 44 2.39 4.31 -5.66
C GLU A 44 2.92 4.22 -4.23
N VAL A 45 2.23 3.46 -3.37
CA VAL A 45 2.60 3.21 -1.98
C VAL A 45 3.99 2.56 -1.83
N LEU A 46 4.45 1.82 -2.83
CA LEU A 46 5.77 1.19 -2.81
C LEU A 46 6.91 2.15 -3.17
N LYS A 47 6.61 3.38 -3.60
CA LYS A 47 7.65 4.33 -4.00
C LYS A 47 8.30 4.94 -2.77
N GLN A 48 9.61 4.74 -2.68
CA GLN A 48 10.41 5.28 -1.59
C GLN A 48 11.51 6.19 -2.16
N PRO A 49 11.72 7.39 -1.59
CA PRO A 49 12.85 8.22 -1.99
C PRO A 49 14.17 7.54 -1.64
N GLN A 50 15.19 7.84 -2.45
CA GLN A 50 16.53 7.30 -2.23
C GLN A 50 17.05 7.67 -0.84
N TYR A 51 17.85 6.78 -0.25
CA TYR A 51 18.50 6.97 1.06
C TYR A 51 17.55 7.21 2.26
N SER A 52 16.28 6.84 2.13
CA SER A 52 15.27 7.11 3.17
C SER A 52 14.64 5.81 3.69
N PRO A 53 15.41 4.88 4.32
CA PRO A 53 14.88 3.61 4.81
C PRO A 53 13.75 3.82 5.82
N LEU A 54 12.66 3.04 5.70
CA LEU A 54 11.56 3.04 6.66
C LEU A 54 11.77 1.93 7.71
N PRO A 55 11.55 2.18 9.01
CA PRO A 55 11.44 1.13 10.03
C PRO A 55 10.36 0.11 9.69
N ILE A 56 10.52 -1.14 10.13
CA ILE A 56 9.62 -2.26 9.77
C ILE A 56 8.18 -2.01 10.23
N GLU A 57 7.98 -1.37 11.38
CA GLU A 57 6.68 -1.03 11.94
C GLU A 57 5.94 -0.05 11.03
N LYS A 58 6.66 0.95 10.50
CA LYS A 58 6.13 1.93 9.55
C LYS A 58 5.82 1.27 8.20
N GLN A 59 6.68 0.37 7.72
CA GLN A 59 6.41 -0.40 6.50
C GLN A 59 5.14 -1.25 6.63
N ILE A 60 4.96 -1.96 7.76
CA ILE A 60 3.76 -2.76 8.03
C ILE A 60 2.52 -1.89 7.98
N LEU A 61 2.56 -0.72 8.62
CA LEU A 61 1.42 0.15 8.73
C LEU A 61 1.03 0.79 7.39
N VAL A 62 2.02 1.22 6.60
CA VAL A 62 1.83 1.68 5.21
C VAL A 62 1.17 0.61 4.36
N LEU A 63 1.70 -0.62 4.37
CA LEU A 63 1.14 -1.72 3.59
C LEU A 63 -0.25 -2.12 4.07
N TYR A 64 -0.49 -2.12 5.38
CA TYR A 64 -1.81 -2.41 5.94
C TYR A 64 -2.84 -1.38 5.49
N ALA A 65 -2.50 -0.08 5.55
CA ALA A 65 -3.37 1.00 5.11
C ALA A 65 -3.73 0.86 3.61
N ALA A 66 -2.75 0.47 2.80
CA ALA A 66 -2.95 0.25 1.37
C ALA A 66 -3.88 -0.96 1.10
N VAL A 67 -3.60 -2.13 1.69
CA VAL A 67 -4.39 -3.37 1.51
C VAL A 67 -5.84 -3.19 1.96
N LYS A 68 -6.06 -2.47 3.06
CA LYS A 68 -7.41 -2.24 3.61
C LYS A 68 -8.19 -1.14 2.88
N GLY A 69 -7.62 -0.55 1.82
CA GLY A 69 -8.32 0.41 0.98
C GLY A 69 -8.41 1.82 1.55
N PHE A 70 -7.62 2.16 2.58
CA PHE A 70 -7.58 3.54 3.11
C PHE A 70 -7.06 4.54 2.06
N CYS A 71 -6.30 4.06 1.07
CA CYS A 71 -5.81 4.88 -0.03
C CYS A 71 -6.80 4.96 -1.21
N ASP A 72 -7.86 4.13 -1.27
CA ASP A 72 -8.68 3.93 -2.48
C ASP A 72 -9.43 5.20 -2.94
N ARG A 73 -9.72 6.11 -2.01
CA ARG A 73 -10.40 7.39 -2.31
C ARG A 73 -9.43 8.54 -2.57
N MET A 74 -8.13 8.31 -2.44
CA MET A 74 -7.14 9.37 -2.62
C MET A 74 -6.75 9.50 -4.09
N PRO A 75 -6.51 10.75 -4.55
CA PRO A 75 -5.73 11.00 -5.76
C PRO A 75 -4.34 10.38 -5.65
N LEU A 76 -3.81 9.84 -6.76
CA LEU A 76 -2.51 9.15 -6.80
C LEU A 76 -1.36 10.04 -6.33
N ASP A 77 -1.34 11.30 -6.76
CA ASP A 77 -0.33 12.31 -6.42
C ASP A 77 -0.29 12.66 -4.92
N ARG A 78 -1.35 12.35 -4.17
CA ARG A 78 -1.43 12.60 -2.71
C ARG A 78 -0.96 11.44 -1.85
N ILE A 79 -0.72 10.26 -2.41
CA ILE A 79 -0.31 9.07 -1.64
C ILE A 79 1.00 9.31 -0.90
N SER A 80 2.03 9.82 -1.58
CA SER A 80 3.33 10.11 -0.96
C SER A 80 3.22 11.13 0.18
N GLN A 81 2.30 12.09 0.08
CA GLN A 81 2.06 13.07 1.15
C GLN A 81 1.35 12.41 2.34
N TYR A 82 0.35 11.57 2.08
CA TYR A 82 -0.36 10.80 3.10
C TYR A 82 0.59 9.91 3.90
N GLU A 83 1.46 9.16 3.23
CA GLU A 83 2.45 8.31 3.91
C GLU A 83 3.40 9.10 4.78
N ARG A 84 3.89 10.24 4.29
CA ARG A 84 4.77 11.13 5.08
C ARG A 84 4.06 11.65 6.32
N ALA A 85 2.82 12.11 6.18
CA ALA A 85 2.03 12.59 7.30
C ALA A 85 1.77 11.48 8.33
N MET A 86 1.41 10.29 7.86
CA MET A 86 1.20 9.12 8.71
C MET A 86 2.47 8.72 9.45
N ASN A 87 3.59 8.62 8.74
CA ASN A 87 4.90 8.28 9.30
C ASN A 87 5.42 9.32 10.30
N SER A 88 5.05 10.60 10.14
CA SER A 88 5.42 11.67 11.08
C SER A 88 4.60 11.65 12.39
N ARG A 89 3.37 11.14 12.35
CA ARG A 89 2.47 11.07 13.52
C ARG A 89 2.72 9.83 14.38
N ILE A 90 3.37 8.81 13.82
CA ILE A 90 3.71 7.58 14.52
C ILE A 90 5.10 7.73 15.12
N TYR A 91 5.12 7.98 16.43
CA TYR A 91 6.34 7.98 17.22
C TYR A 91 6.74 6.53 17.57
N PRO A 92 8.04 6.20 17.51
CA PRO A 92 8.56 4.87 17.83
C PRO A 92 8.40 4.47 19.31
N GLU A 93 7.94 5.36 20.19
CA GLU A 93 7.75 5.07 21.63
C GLU A 93 6.66 4.03 21.94
N TYR A 94 5.83 3.64 20.97
CA TYR A 94 5.00 2.43 21.08
C TYR A 94 5.76 1.14 20.75
N SER A 95 7.06 1.11 21.08
CA SER A 95 7.85 -0.11 21.15
C SER A 95 7.29 -0.95 22.27
N ILE A 96 6.29 -1.77 21.92
CA ILE A 96 5.66 -2.78 22.76
C ILE A 96 6.76 -3.45 23.59
N HIS A 97 6.68 -3.26 24.91
CA HIS A 97 7.63 -3.82 25.85
C HIS A 97 7.85 -5.30 25.52
N LYS A 98 9.12 -5.67 25.34
CA LYS A 98 9.53 -7.06 25.08
C LYS A 98 9.32 -8.01 26.28
N ASP A 99 8.65 -7.52 27.33
CA ASP A 99 8.55 -8.17 28.64
C ASP A 99 7.11 -8.52 29.05
N ASP A 100 6.10 -8.38 28.18
CA ASP A 100 4.78 -8.95 28.47
C ASP A 100 4.80 -10.46 28.19
N PRO A 101 4.66 -11.33 29.21
CA PRO A 101 4.63 -12.76 29.01
C PRO A 101 3.32 -13.10 28.30
N VAL A 102 3.45 -13.56 27.05
CA VAL A 102 2.35 -14.21 26.35
C VAL A 102 2.07 -15.52 27.09
N THR A 103 0.92 -15.58 27.75
CA THR A 103 0.30 -16.80 28.27
C THR A 103 0.14 -17.85 27.18
#